data_AF-A0A3Q9F4W1-F1
#
_entry.id   AF-A0A3Q9F4W1-F1
#
_cell.length_a   1.000
_cell.length_b   1.000
_cell.length_c   1.000
_cell.angle_alpha   90.00
_cell.angle_beta   90.00
_cell.angle_gamma   90.00
#
_symmetry.space_group_name_H-M   'P 1'
#
loop_
_entity.id
_entity.type
_entity.pdbx_description
1 polymer ?
#
loop_
_entity_poly.entity_id
_entity_poly.type
_entity_poly.pdbx_seq_one_letter_code
_entity_poly.pdbx_strand_id
1 'polypeptide(L)'
;MHSSTTIEILISDSRSVSRGSQFGHAAIAVDGVVYGRAHPGWDVDNILNYLNRQQTKMQRDTIDYLLHTSKDEKRIIVSEIIRRRHENKPYSLVDNNCSSNIAEVLGKAGILVYDPRWQLPGIIAPVDLMTGLRHSKRLIGIRRYPKK
;
A
#
# COMPACT_ATOMS: atom_id res chain seq x y z
N MET A 1 9.48 22.79 -8.12
CA MET A 1 8.86 21.68 -7.36
C MET A 1 9.84 20.51 -7.39
N HIS A 2 10.45 20.16 -6.25
CA HIS A 2 11.31 18.98 -6.16
C HIS A 2 10.44 17.74 -6.33
N SER A 3 10.50 17.12 -7.51
CA SER A 3 9.95 15.77 -7.69
C SER A 3 10.81 14.84 -6.85
N SER A 4 10.34 14.51 -5.65
CA SER A 4 11.01 13.53 -4.79
C SER A 4 11.06 12.20 -5.55
N THR A 5 12.21 11.55 -5.60
CA THR A 5 12.39 10.22 -6.24
C THR A 5 12.00 9.11 -5.27
N THR A 6 10.86 9.28 -4.61
CA THR A 6 10.40 8.37 -3.55
C THR A 6 8.90 8.11 -3.62
N ILE A 7 8.51 6.94 -3.13
CA ILE A 7 7.13 6.56 -2.78
C ILE A 7 7.12 5.91 -1.40
N GLU A 8 5.95 5.83 -0.79
CA GLU A 8 5.75 5.29 0.55
C GLU A 8 4.76 4.13 0.50
N ILE A 9 5.09 2.99 1.10
CA ILE A 9 4.16 1.88 1.26
C ILE A 9 3.76 1.78 2.72
N LEU A 10 2.48 2.03 2.98
CA LEU A 10 1.91 2.10 4.32
C LEU A 10 1.22 0.77 4.62
N ILE A 11 1.71 0.05 5.63
CA ILE A 11 1.11 -1.19 6.13
C ILE A 11 0.58 -0.94 7.54
N SER A 12 -0.75 -1.04 7.69
CA SER A 12 -1.45 -0.88 8.96
C SER A 12 -1.91 -2.24 9.51
N ASP A 13 -1.80 -2.46 10.82
CA ASP A 13 -2.14 -3.73 11.46
C ASP A 13 -3.65 -4.07 11.43
N SER A 14 -3.96 -5.32 11.74
CA SER A 14 -5.33 -5.83 11.80
C SER A 14 -6.09 -5.30 13.02
N ARG A 15 -7.42 -5.30 12.94
CA ARG A 15 -8.31 -5.01 14.08
C ARG A 15 -9.02 -6.29 14.50
N SER A 16 -9.18 -6.48 15.81
CA SER A 16 -9.98 -7.57 16.39
C SER A 16 -11.50 -7.38 16.26
N VAL A 17 -11.98 -6.20 15.82
CA VAL A 17 -13.37 -5.74 16.10
C VAL A 17 -14.27 -5.60 14.85
N SER A 18 -13.83 -5.83 13.60
CA SER A 18 -14.75 -5.74 12.45
C SER A 18 -14.54 -6.80 11.36
N ARG A 19 -15.68 -7.24 10.77
CA ARG A 19 -15.82 -8.37 9.84
C ARG A 19 -15.06 -8.26 8.50
N GLY A 20 -14.38 -7.15 8.20
CA GLY A 20 -13.57 -6.97 6.99
C GLY A 20 -12.14 -6.46 7.24
N SER A 21 -11.77 -6.21 8.49
CA SER A 21 -10.52 -5.51 8.90
C SER A 21 -9.54 -6.45 9.63
N GLN A 22 -9.69 -7.76 9.49
CA GLN A 22 -8.96 -8.75 10.29
C GLN A 22 -7.54 -9.05 9.75
N PHE A 23 -7.20 -8.60 8.53
CA PHE A 23 -5.96 -8.98 7.85
C PHE A 23 -4.93 -7.86 7.69
N GLY A 24 -5.13 -6.71 8.35
CA GLY A 24 -4.33 -5.51 8.12
C GLY A 24 -4.74 -4.79 6.84
N HIS A 25 -4.15 -3.63 6.57
CA HIS A 25 -4.43 -2.84 5.38
C HIS A 25 -3.13 -2.32 4.77
N ALA A 26 -3.09 -2.27 3.44
CA ALA A 26 -1.97 -1.73 2.70
C ALA A 26 -2.42 -0.55 1.83
N ALA A 27 -1.65 0.53 1.84
CA ALA A 27 -1.85 1.71 1.00
C ALA A 27 -0.51 2.18 0.40
N ILE A 28 -0.57 2.92 -0.70
CA ILE A 28 0.59 3.54 -1.34
C ILE A 28 0.46 5.06 -1.31
N ALA A 29 1.49 5.76 -0.85
CA ALA A 29 1.58 7.21 -0.93
C ALA A 29 2.56 7.63 -2.03
N VAL A 30 2.10 8.55 -2.87
CA VAL A 30 2.90 9.20 -3.90
C VAL A 30 2.74 10.69 -3.76
N ASP A 31 3.85 11.40 -3.56
CA ASP A 31 3.88 12.87 -3.42
C ASP A 31 2.89 13.40 -2.37
N GLY A 32 2.78 12.69 -1.23
CA GLY A 32 1.91 13.05 -0.11
C GLY A 32 0.44 12.65 -0.25
N VAL A 33 0.04 12.09 -1.40
CA VAL A 33 -1.31 11.56 -1.64
C VAL A 33 -1.30 10.06 -1.42
N VAL A 34 -2.13 9.59 -0.50
CA VAL A 34 -2.32 8.17 -0.18
C VAL A 34 -3.46 7.61 -1.02
N TYR A 35 -3.22 6.45 -1.61
CA TYR A 35 -4.19 5.64 -2.34
C TYR A 35 -4.31 4.27 -1.67
N GLY A 36 -5.50 3.93 -1.21
CA GLY A 36 -5.79 2.63 -0.59
C GLY A 36 -7.04 1.99 -1.21
N ARG A 37 -6.98 0.71 -1.56
CA ARG A 37 -8.18 -0.03 -1.97
C ARG A 37 -8.91 -0.55 -0.74
N ALA A 38 -10.08 0.00 -0.44
CA ALA A 38 -10.97 -0.45 0.63
C ALA A 38 -12.16 -1.23 0.03
N HIS A 39 -12.98 -1.88 0.87
CA HIS A 39 -14.17 -2.60 0.40
C HIS A 39 -15.13 -1.75 -0.48
N PRO A 40 -15.53 -0.52 -0.07
CA PRO A 40 -16.50 0.27 -0.85
C PRO A 40 -15.90 0.93 -2.12
N GLY A 41 -14.58 1.10 -2.19
CA GLY A 41 -13.97 1.90 -3.25
C GLY A 41 -12.48 2.15 -3.04
N TRP A 42 -11.94 3.06 -3.84
CA TRP A 42 -10.62 3.64 -3.61
C TRP A 42 -10.71 4.80 -2.63
N ASP A 43 -10.01 4.65 -1.53
CA ASP A 43 -9.80 5.70 -0.53
C ASP A 43 -8.61 6.55 -0.95
N VAL A 44 -8.81 7.86 -1.06
CA VAL A 44 -7.78 8.83 -1.43
C VAL A 44 -7.78 9.96 -0.43
N ASP A 45 -6.63 10.17 0.18
CA ASP A 45 -6.45 11.14 1.25
C ASP A 45 -5.02 11.70 1.20
N ASN A 46 -4.72 12.72 2.00
CA ASN A 46 -3.33 13.08 2.25
C ASN A 46 -2.74 12.21 3.37
N ILE A 47 -1.42 12.10 3.39
CA ILE A 47 -0.72 11.21 4.33
C ILE A 47 -0.98 11.55 5.80
N LEU A 48 -1.08 12.84 6.16
CA LEU A 48 -1.31 13.25 7.55
C LEU A 48 -2.69 12.82 8.05
N ASN A 49 -3.72 13.03 7.23
CA ASN A 49 -5.09 12.61 7.54
C ASN A 49 -5.21 11.09 7.57
N TYR A 50 -4.60 10.39 6.62
CA TYR A 50 -4.60 8.94 6.59
C TYR A 50 -3.99 8.38 7.87
N LEU A 51 -2.77 8.81 8.23
CA LEU A 51 -2.07 8.34 9.42
C LEU A 51 -2.86 8.68 10.69
N ASN A 52 -3.37 9.92 10.81
CA ASN A 52 -4.17 10.31 11.96
C ASN A 52 -5.43 9.44 12.11
N ARG A 53 -6.10 9.11 11.00
CA ARG A 53 -7.27 8.21 11.01
C ARG A 53 -6.88 6.79 11.41
N GLN A 54 -5.77 6.24 10.90
CA GLN A 54 -5.28 4.93 11.31
C GLN A 54 -4.98 4.89 12.81
N GLN A 55 -4.23 5.87 13.32
CA GLN A 55 -3.79 5.91 14.73
C GLN A 55 -4.92 6.13 15.72
N THR A 56 -5.83 7.09 15.46
CA THR A 56 -6.84 7.54 16.45
C THR A 56 -8.19 6.85 16.28
N LYS A 57 -8.74 6.84 15.05
CA LYS A 57 -10.10 6.32 14.79
C LYS A 57 -10.10 4.82 14.60
N MET A 58 -9.10 4.29 13.91
CA MET A 58 -9.01 2.87 13.61
C MET A 58 -8.20 2.10 14.65
N GLN A 59 -7.46 2.80 15.52
CA GLN A 59 -6.61 2.20 16.55
C GLN A 59 -5.66 1.16 15.94
N ARG A 60 -4.94 1.58 14.89
CA ARG A 60 -3.96 0.79 14.15
C ARG A 60 -2.55 1.38 14.23
N ASP A 61 -1.58 0.50 14.40
CA ASP A 61 -0.17 0.82 14.17
C ASP A 61 0.05 0.82 12.66
N THR A 62 0.87 1.76 12.17
CA THR A 62 1.22 1.81 10.75
C THR A 62 2.73 1.85 10.59
N ILE A 63 3.25 0.97 9.74
CA ILE A 63 4.64 0.99 9.29
C ILE A 63 4.67 1.55 7.88
N ASP A 64 5.52 2.54 7.69
CA ASP A 64 5.76 3.17 6.40
C ASP A 64 7.13 2.75 5.87
N TYR A 65 7.15 2.18 4.67
CA TYR A 65 8.33 1.78 3.93
C TYR A 65 8.60 2.78 2.80
N LEU A 66 9.65 3.57 2.96
CA LEU A 66 10.07 4.56 1.98
C LEU A 66 10.96 3.90 0.91
N LEU A 67 10.50 3.90 -0.34
CA LEU A 67 11.21 3.31 -1.47
C LEU A 67 11.74 4.40 -2.40
N HIS A 68 12.96 4.21 -2.90
CA HIS A 68 13.51 4.99 -4.00
C HIS A 68 12.90 4.55 -5.35
N THR A 69 12.52 5.55 -6.16
CA THR A 69 11.90 5.36 -7.49
C THR A 69 12.38 6.39 -8.49
N SER A 70 12.48 6.01 -9.76
CA SER A 70 12.66 6.95 -10.86
C SER A 70 11.37 7.75 -11.13
N LYS A 71 11.49 8.84 -11.89
CA LYS A 71 10.32 9.63 -12.32
C LYS A 71 9.37 8.83 -13.22
N ASP A 72 9.92 7.98 -14.09
CA ASP A 72 9.12 7.15 -15.00
C ASP A 72 8.38 6.05 -14.25
N GLU A 73 9.03 5.40 -13.29
CA GLU A 73 8.41 4.41 -12.41
C GLU A 73 7.22 5.03 -11.66
N LYS A 74 7.43 6.22 -11.07
CA LYS A 74 6.36 6.97 -10.39
C LYS A 74 5.21 7.30 -11.33
N ARG A 75 5.49 7.74 -12.56
CA ARG A 75 4.46 8.04 -13.56
C ARG A 75 3.63 6.80 -13.89
N ILE A 76 4.28 5.65 -14.09
CA ILE A 76 3.59 4.37 -14.33
C ILE A 76 2.67 4.03 -13.15
N ILE A 77 3.20 4.09 -11.93
CA ILE A 77 2.45 3.83 -10.69
C ILE A 77 1.19 4.69 -10.61
N VAL A 78 1.34 6.01 -10.76
CA VAL A 78 0.21 6.96 -10.66
C VAL A 78 -0.80 6.73 -11.77
N SER A 79 -0.35 6.52 -13.02
CA SER A 79 -1.26 6.27 -14.14
C SER A 79 -2.09 5.00 -13.95
N GLU A 80 -1.48 3.94 -13.41
CA GLU A 80 -2.16 2.67 -13.17
C GLU A 80 -3.16 2.79 -12.02
N ILE A 81 -2.80 3.48 -10.94
CA ILE A 81 -3.72 3.79 -9.84
C ILE A 81 -4.93 4.57 -10.38
N ILE A 82 -4.69 5.65 -11.14
CA ILE A 82 -5.78 6.47 -11.70
C ILE A 82 -6.68 5.63 -12.61
N ARG A 83 -6.11 4.81 -13.50
CA ARG A 83 -6.87 3.90 -14.37
C ARG A 83 -7.76 2.96 -13.55
N ARG A 84 -7.20 2.28 -12.54
CA ARG A 84 -7.96 1.35 -11.68
C ARG A 84 -9.02 2.05 -10.83
N ARG A 85 -8.79 3.30 -10.44
CA ARG A 85 -9.78 4.14 -9.76
C ARG A 85 -10.97 4.45 -10.66
N HIS A 86 -10.73 4.79 -11.92
CA HIS A 86 -11.79 5.02 -12.89
C HIS A 86 -12.58 3.75 -13.20
N GLU A 87 -11.92 2.59 -13.29
CA GLU A 87 -12.60 1.31 -13.49
C GLU A 87 -13.39 0.85 -12.26
N ASN A 88 -12.92 1.21 -11.06
CA ASN A 88 -13.50 0.88 -9.76
C ASN A 88 -14.02 -0.57 -9.65
N LYS A 89 -13.27 -1.54 -10.18
CA LYS A 89 -13.64 -2.95 -10.17
C LYS A 89 -14.00 -3.42 -8.75
N PRO A 90 -14.99 -4.30 -8.55
CA PRO A 90 -15.40 -4.79 -7.23
C PRO A 90 -14.24 -5.37 -6.42
N TYR A 91 -14.27 -5.15 -5.11
CA TYR A 91 -13.23 -5.67 -4.20
C TYR A 91 -13.30 -7.20 -4.20
N SER A 92 -12.14 -7.85 -4.27
CA SER A 92 -12.00 -9.30 -4.23
C SER A 92 -10.87 -9.67 -3.30
N LEU A 93 -11.04 -10.72 -2.50
CA LEU A 93 -10.04 -11.15 -1.52
C LEU A 93 -8.79 -11.77 -2.17
N VAL A 94 -8.89 -12.24 -3.41
CA VAL A 94 -7.81 -12.99 -4.08
C VAL A 94 -6.97 -12.13 -5.04
N ASP A 95 -7.57 -11.18 -5.77
CA ASP A 95 -6.90 -10.47 -6.88
C ASP A 95 -7.07 -8.93 -6.84
N ASN A 96 -8.20 -8.41 -6.36
CA ASN A 96 -8.47 -6.96 -6.28
C ASN A 96 -8.65 -6.46 -4.83
N ASN A 97 -7.69 -6.81 -3.97
CA ASN A 97 -7.60 -6.34 -2.59
C ASN A 97 -6.56 -5.22 -2.42
N CYS A 98 -6.38 -4.73 -1.20
CA CYS A 98 -5.41 -3.68 -0.88
C CYS A 98 -3.96 -4.05 -1.21
N SER A 99 -3.55 -5.29 -0.92
CA SER A 99 -2.17 -5.75 -1.08
C SER A 99 -1.86 -6.16 -2.51
N SER A 100 -2.79 -6.87 -3.17
CA SER A 100 -2.64 -7.25 -4.58
C SER A 100 -2.59 -6.03 -5.50
N ASN A 101 -3.39 -5.00 -5.22
CA ASN A 101 -3.31 -3.75 -5.99
C ASN A 101 -1.94 -3.09 -5.90
N ILE A 102 -1.36 -3.01 -4.69
CA ILE A 102 -0.03 -2.43 -4.52
C ILE A 102 1.01 -3.28 -5.24
N ALA A 103 0.97 -4.59 -5.04
CA ALA A 103 1.88 -5.53 -5.68
C ALA A 103 1.87 -5.41 -7.21
N GLU A 104 0.67 -5.37 -7.81
CA GLU A 104 0.53 -5.27 -9.27
C GLU A 104 0.92 -3.90 -9.82
N VAL A 105 0.51 -2.81 -9.15
CA VAL A 105 0.87 -1.44 -9.56
C VAL A 105 2.40 -1.26 -9.55
N LEU A 106 3.06 -1.75 -8.50
CA LEU A 106 4.52 -1.71 -8.41
C LEU A 106 5.17 -2.66 -9.41
N GLY A 107 4.59 -3.85 -9.63
CA GLY A 107 5.04 -4.78 -10.66
C GLY A 107 5.00 -4.19 -12.06
N LYS A 108 3.99 -3.38 -12.40
CA LYS A 108 3.92 -2.65 -13.68
C LYS A 108 5.07 -1.64 -13.85
N ALA A 109 5.58 -1.09 -12.75
CA ALA A 109 6.77 -0.23 -12.74
C ALA A 109 8.09 -1.02 -12.61
N GLY A 110 8.07 -2.36 -12.69
CA GLY A 110 9.26 -3.19 -12.53
C GLY A 110 9.78 -3.30 -11.09
N ILE A 111 8.93 -2.99 -10.10
CA ILE A 111 9.26 -3.06 -8.68
C ILE A 111 8.56 -4.28 -8.07
N LEU A 112 9.34 -5.32 -7.80
CA LEU A 112 8.85 -6.52 -7.10
C LEU A 112 8.89 -6.29 -5.58
N VAL A 113 7.73 -6.41 -4.93
CA VAL A 113 7.54 -6.19 -3.48
C VAL A 113 7.02 -7.39 -2.73
N TYR A 114 6.97 -8.55 -3.38
CA TYR A 114 6.64 -9.84 -2.79
C TYR A 114 7.34 -10.95 -3.58
N ASP A 115 7.47 -12.13 -2.99
CA ASP A 115 8.01 -13.31 -3.68
C ASP A 115 6.95 -14.42 -3.69
N PRO A 116 6.46 -14.83 -4.87
CA PRO A 116 5.37 -15.79 -5.00
C PRO A 116 5.71 -17.19 -4.46
N ARG A 117 7.00 -17.50 -4.21
CA ARG A 117 7.43 -18.79 -3.65
C ARG A 117 7.11 -18.93 -2.16
N TRP A 118 6.84 -17.82 -1.46
CA TRP A 118 6.60 -17.80 -0.01
C TRP A 118 5.12 -17.57 0.34
N GLN A 119 4.23 -17.65 -0.65
CA GLN A 119 2.81 -17.31 -0.51
C GLN A 119 1.90 -18.54 -0.60
N LEU A 120 0.72 -18.43 0.00
CA LEU A 120 -0.39 -19.29 -0.36
C LEU A 120 -0.79 -18.98 -1.82
N PRO A 121 -1.00 -19.99 -2.69
CA PRO A 121 -1.30 -19.77 -4.10
C PRO A 121 -2.49 -18.81 -4.29
N GLY A 122 -2.23 -17.66 -4.92
CA GLY A 122 -3.27 -16.72 -5.35
C GLY A 122 -3.77 -15.71 -4.30
N ILE A 123 -3.11 -15.54 -3.15
CA ILE A 123 -3.45 -14.50 -2.17
C ILE A 123 -2.21 -13.72 -1.76
N ILE A 124 -2.25 -12.40 -1.95
CA ILE A 124 -1.23 -11.47 -1.45
C ILE A 124 -1.79 -10.78 -0.21
N ALA A 125 -1.15 -11.00 0.94
CA ALA A 125 -1.48 -10.37 2.21
C ALA A 125 -0.51 -9.22 2.56
N PRO A 126 -0.85 -8.32 3.50
CA PRO A 126 0.04 -7.23 3.89
C PRO A 126 1.40 -7.71 4.43
N VAL A 127 1.45 -8.88 5.07
CA VAL A 127 2.70 -9.47 5.59
C VAL A 127 3.66 -9.89 4.46
N ASP A 128 3.13 -10.27 3.31
CA ASP A 128 3.95 -10.64 2.15
C ASP A 128 4.63 -9.40 1.57
N LEU A 129 3.88 -8.29 1.49
CA LEU A 129 4.43 -6.99 1.13
C LEU A 129 5.51 -6.56 2.11
N MET A 130 5.26 -6.67 3.42
CA MET A 130 6.27 -6.31 4.43
C MET A 130 7.58 -7.09 4.25
N THR A 131 7.47 -8.39 3.99
CA THR A 131 8.63 -9.26 3.76
C THR A 131 9.39 -8.80 2.51
N GLY A 132 8.72 -8.66 1.37
CA GLY A 132 9.37 -8.24 0.12
C GLY A 132 9.95 -6.82 0.19
N LEU A 133 9.27 -5.88 0.86
CA LEU A 133 9.75 -4.52 1.05
C LEU A 133 11.04 -4.47 1.88
N ARG A 134 11.12 -5.26 2.97
CA ARG A 134 12.32 -5.33 3.82
C ARG A 134 13.54 -5.89 3.10
N HIS A 135 13.33 -6.73 2.09
CA HIS A 135 14.41 -7.30 1.26
C HIS A 135 14.68 -6.49 0.00
N SER A 136 13.91 -5.43 -0.28
CA SER A 136 14.10 -4.60 -1.47
C SER A 136 15.33 -3.73 -1.35
N LYS A 137 16.21 -3.78 -2.36
CA LYS A 137 17.36 -2.86 -2.49
C LYS A 137 16.95 -1.40 -2.68
N ARG A 138 15.66 -1.14 -2.94
CA ARG A 138 15.09 0.21 -3.10
C ARG A 138 14.65 0.82 -1.79
N LEU A 139 14.59 0.04 -0.70
CA LEU A 139 14.18 0.52 0.61
C LEU A 139 15.25 1.49 1.15
N ILE A 140 14.85 2.73 1.40
CA ILE A 140 15.73 3.78 1.92
C ILE A 140 15.37 4.23 3.34
N GLY A 141 14.21 3.80 3.87
CA GLY A 141 13.82 4.11 5.25
C GLY A 141 12.56 3.38 5.70
N ILE A 142 12.44 3.21 7.02
CA ILE A 142 11.23 2.69 7.67
C ILE A 142 10.82 3.69 8.76
N ARG A 143 9.55 4.10 8.76
CA ARG A 143 8.95 4.90 9.83
C ARG A 143 7.83 4.12 10.51
N ARG A 144 7.67 4.32 11.81
CA ARG A 144 6.63 3.67 12.62
C ARG A 144 5.72 4.73 13.22
N TYR A 145 4.42 4.51 13.07
CA TYR A 145 3.37 5.37 13.56
C TYR A 145 2.50 4.55 14.50
N PRO A 146 2.79 4.57 15.82
CA PRO A 146 2.03 3.80 16.79
C PRO A 146 0.62 4.39 16.99
N LYS A 147 -0.32 3.58 17.49
CA LYS A 147 -1.66 4.01 17.92
C LYS A 147 -1.59 5.21 18.87
N LYS A 148 -2.62 6.06 18.83
CA LYS A 148 -2.78 7.24 19.69
C LYS A 148 -3.98 7.08 20.61
#